data_AF-A0A7W0VS75-F1
#
_entry.id   AF-A0A7W0VS75-F1
#
_cell.length_a   1.000
_cell.length_b   1.000
_cell.length_c   1.000
_cell.angle_alpha   90.00
_cell.angle_beta   90.00
_cell.angle_gamma   90.00
#
_symmetry.space_group_name_H-M   'P 1'
#
loop_
_entity.id
_entity.type
_entity.pdbx_description
1 polymer ?
#
loop_
_entity_poly.entity_id
_entity_poly.type
_entity_poly.pdbx_seq_one_letter_code
_entity_poly.pdbx_strand_id
1 'polypeptide(L)'
;MKFLSSFAFAFSALAASACASDGVFIERAAQVEGIYRVDSHLLNDKACSPGGTGLQDMHAFAFAKRSNVLGTDMLQVYSCASLADCRQKAALTPFEGTIDFGFTLSDISGETLTGFEVTTGYAEGSTCTKPELSDIELTLTGGKMKIEKATQIGHSYPSDNGACTTDKGRAASEDAPCAQMETLTATFVEAL
;
A
#
# COMPACT_ATOMS: atom_id res chain seq x y z
N MET A 1 37.52 13.66 -10.05
CA MET A 1 36.12 14.14 -10.13
C MET A 1 35.24 13.11 -9.45
N LYS A 2 34.62 13.45 -8.31
CA LYS A 2 33.67 12.59 -7.60
C LYS A 2 32.27 12.97 -8.08
N PHE A 3 31.58 12.07 -8.79
CA PHE A 3 30.17 12.25 -9.12
C PHE A 3 29.33 11.89 -7.88
N LEU A 4 28.66 12.90 -7.33
CA LEU A 4 27.59 12.72 -6.34
C LEU A 4 26.38 12.15 -7.09
N SER A 5 26.05 10.89 -6.79
CA SER A 5 24.80 10.28 -7.27
C SER A 5 23.66 10.82 -6.40
N SER A 6 22.87 11.73 -6.96
CA SER A 6 21.62 12.20 -6.36
C SER A 6 20.60 11.06 -6.43
N PHE A 7 20.24 10.49 -5.28
CA PHE A 7 19.06 9.65 -5.15
C PHE A 7 17.83 10.52 -5.37
N ALA A 8 17.18 10.38 -6.53
CA ALA A 8 15.87 10.95 -6.78
C ALA A 8 14.83 10.10 -6.05
N PHE A 9 14.17 10.67 -5.04
CA PHE A 9 12.97 10.09 -4.45
C PHE A 9 11.87 10.06 -5.51
N ALA A 10 11.43 8.87 -5.91
CA ALA A 10 10.28 8.69 -6.79
C ALA A 10 9.02 9.08 -6.00
N PHE A 11 8.41 10.21 -6.35
CA PHE A 11 7.10 10.60 -5.85
C PHE A 11 6.03 9.79 -6.60
N SER A 12 5.39 8.84 -5.92
CA SER A 12 4.20 8.15 -6.41
C SER A 12 3.05 9.15 -6.52
N ALA A 13 2.65 9.50 -7.74
CA ALA A 13 1.53 10.41 -8.00
C ALA A 13 0.21 9.64 -8.08
N LEU A 14 -0.56 9.54 -7.01
CA LEU A 14 -1.81 8.75 -6.97
C LEU A 14 -2.84 9.27 -8.00
N ALA A 15 -3.29 8.40 -8.91
CA ALA A 15 -4.37 8.70 -9.85
C ALA A 15 -5.72 8.38 -9.18
N ALA A 16 -6.54 9.41 -8.95
CA ALA A 16 -7.84 9.31 -8.30
C ALA A 16 -8.93 8.86 -9.29
N SER A 17 -9.40 7.62 -9.18
CA SER A 17 -10.68 7.21 -9.78
C SER A 17 -11.77 7.32 -8.72
N ALA A 18 -12.60 8.36 -8.82
CA ALA A 18 -13.79 8.54 -8.01
C ALA A 18 -14.80 7.41 -8.30
N CYS A 19 -15.13 6.58 -7.30
CA CYS A 19 -16.39 5.81 -7.22
C CYS A 19 -16.51 5.03 -5.89
N ALA A 20 -16.52 5.74 -4.75
CA ALA A 20 -17.19 5.28 -3.54
C ALA A 20 -17.78 6.54 -2.90
N SER A 21 -19.09 6.59 -2.66
CA SER A 21 -19.71 7.76 -2.03
C SER A 21 -19.02 8.04 -0.69
N ASP A 22 -18.39 9.20 -0.57
CA ASP A 22 -17.47 9.60 0.52
C ASP A 22 -17.94 9.20 1.94
N GLY A 23 -19.25 9.21 2.20
CA GLY A 23 -19.82 8.84 3.50
C GLY A 23 -19.63 7.38 3.93
N VAL A 24 -19.82 6.41 3.01
CA VAL A 24 -19.68 4.97 3.32
C VAL A 24 -18.21 4.62 3.52
N PHE A 25 -17.34 5.25 2.74
CA PHE A 25 -15.90 5.11 2.88
C PHE A 25 -15.43 5.59 4.27
N ILE A 26 -15.83 6.78 4.69
CA ILE A 26 -15.42 7.34 6.00
C ILE A 26 -15.82 6.40 7.14
N GLU A 27 -17.05 5.86 7.10
CA GLU A 27 -17.55 4.97 8.13
C GLU A 27 -16.77 3.65 8.20
N ARG A 28 -16.45 3.05 7.05
CA ARG A 28 -15.74 1.77 6.99
C ARG A 28 -14.25 1.89 7.25
N ALA A 29 -13.60 2.93 6.72
CA ALA A 29 -12.21 3.20 7.04
C ALA A 29 -12.04 3.43 8.55
N ALA A 30 -12.96 4.14 9.20
CA ALA A 30 -12.95 4.32 10.66
C ALA A 30 -13.08 3.00 11.46
N GLN A 31 -13.68 1.95 10.88
CA GLN A 31 -13.72 0.63 11.51
C GLN A 31 -12.38 -0.11 11.45
N VAL A 32 -11.50 0.27 10.51
CA VAL A 32 -10.15 -0.29 10.37
C VAL A 32 -9.14 0.49 11.21
N GLU A 33 -9.40 1.76 11.54
CA GLU A 33 -8.47 2.55 12.34
C GLU A 33 -8.22 1.94 13.72
N GLY A 34 -6.94 1.70 14.04
CA GLY A 34 -6.59 0.97 15.25
C GLY A 34 -5.13 0.55 15.28
N ILE A 35 -4.73 0.05 16.44
CA ILE A 35 -3.46 -0.65 16.63
C ILE A 35 -3.71 -2.15 16.63
N TYR A 36 -2.86 -2.87 15.91
CA TYR A 36 -2.93 -4.30 15.70
C TYR A 36 -1.62 -4.96 16.12
N ARG A 37 -1.72 -6.17 16.65
CA ARG A 37 -0.57 -7.07 16.81
C ARG A 37 -0.46 -7.91 15.55
N VAL A 38 0.71 -7.87 14.91
CA VAL A 38 0.98 -8.66 13.71
C VAL A 38 1.10 -10.14 14.11
N ASP A 39 0.29 -10.99 13.49
CA ASP A 39 0.29 -12.42 13.74
C ASP A 39 1.14 -13.16 12.68
N SER A 40 1.06 -12.74 11.42
CA SER A 40 1.95 -13.21 10.35
C SER A 40 2.05 -12.23 9.19
N HIS A 41 3.22 -12.21 8.54
CA HIS A 41 3.51 -11.42 7.35
C HIS A 41 4.31 -12.28 6.38
N LEU A 42 3.72 -12.58 5.24
CA LEU A 42 4.22 -13.57 4.28
C LEU A 42 4.37 -12.94 2.90
N LEU A 43 5.45 -13.31 2.20
CA LEU A 43 5.67 -12.94 0.81
C LEU A 43 5.84 -14.19 -0.05
N ASN A 44 5.04 -14.28 -1.09
CA ASN A 44 5.16 -15.24 -2.17
C ASN A 44 5.64 -14.51 -3.42
N ASP A 45 6.94 -14.55 -3.67
CA ASP A 45 7.63 -13.85 -4.77
C ASP A 45 7.52 -14.54 -6.14
N LYS A 46 6.70 -15.61 -6.22
CA LYS A 46 6.62 -16.49 -7.40
C LYS A 46 5.20 -16.85 -7.82
N ALA A 47 4.20 -16.56 -7.01
CA ALA A 47 2.83 -16.93 -7.30
C ALA A 47 1.82 -15.95 -6.72
N CYS A 48 0.69 -15.85 -7.39
CA CYS A 48 -0.46 -15.05 -6.95
C CYS A 48 -1.37 -15.83 -6.00
N SER A 49 -0.78 -16.51 -5.02
CA SER A 49 -1.53 -17.29 -4.05
C SER A 49 -1.10 -16.94 -2.64
N PRO A 50 -2.04 -16.83 -1.68
CA PRO A 50 -1.71 -16.51 -0.30
C PRO A 50 -0.68 -17.48 0.29
N GLY A 51 0.17 -16.96 1.18
CA GLY A 51 1.26 -17.73 1.81
C GLY A 51 2.64 -17.23 1.40
N GLY A 52 3.61 -18.14 1.38
CA GLY A 52 4.99 -17.82 1.04
C GLY A 52 5.93 -17.83 2.24
N THR A 53 7.04 -17.12 2.14
CA THR A 53 8.07 -17.04 3.17
C THR A 53 7.74 -15.93 4.16
N GLY A 54 7.92 -16.18 5.46
CA GLY A 54 7.76 -15.14 6.47
C GLY A 54 8.77 -14.01 6.29
N LEU A 55 8.26 -12.79 6.13
CA LEU A 55 9.05 -11.57 6.13
C LEU A 55 9.45 -11.25 7.58
N GLN A 56 10.74 -10.91 7.78
CA GLN A 56 11.34 -10.69 9.10
C GLN A 56 11.45 -9.20 9.46
N ASP A 57 11.13 -8.33 8.51
CA ASP A 57 11.25 -6.87 8.60
C ASP A 57 10.05 -6.21 9.29
N MET A 58 8.88 -6.85 9.27
CA MET A 58 7.72 -6.30 9.96
C MET A 58 7.80 -6.50 11.47
N HIS A 59 7.66 -5.40 12.19
CA HIS A 59 7.61 -5.41 13.65
C HIS A 59 6.35 -6.09 14.19
N ALA A 60 6.36 -6.44 15.48
CA ALA A 60 5.26 -7.16 16.15
C ALA A 60 3.93 -6.40 16.21
N PHE A 61 3.93 -5.11 15.89
CA PHE A 61 2.74 -4.26 15.90
C PHE A 61 2.65 -3.43 14.62
N ALA A 62 1.42 -3.08 14.27
CA ALA A 62 1.13 -2.10 13.24
C ALA A 62 -0.02 -1.20 13.69
N PHE A 63 -0.12 0.00 13.14
CA PHE A 63 -1.33 0.80 13.24
C PHE A 63 -1.86 1.10 11.84
N ALA A 64 -3.19 1.03 11.70
CA ALA A 64 -3.89 1.45 10.51
C ALA A 64 -4.55 2.81 10.78
N LYS A 65 -4.36 3.76 9.88
CA LYS A 65 -4.91 5.11 9.99
C LYS A 65 -5.33 5.61 8.61
N ARG A 66 -6.44 6.34 8.56
CA ARG A 66 -6.85 7.05 7.35
C ARG A 66 -6.02 8.32 7.19
N SER A 67 -5.67 8.63 5.96
CA SER A 67 -5.09 9.93 5.61
C SER A 67 -5.76 10.48 4.36
N ASN A 68 -5.66 11.80 4.18
CA ASN A 68 -6.04 12.45 2.94
C ASN A 68 -4.78 13.05 2.33
N VAL A 69 -4.38 12.54 1.17
CA VAL A 69 -3.18 13.00 0.45
C VAL A 69 -3.64 13.57 -0.87
N LEU A 70 -3.44 14.88 -1.06
CA LEU A 70 -3.83 15.61 -2.28
C LEU A 70 -5.31 15.42 -2.66
N GLY A 71 -6.21 15.37 -1.66
CA GLY A 71 -7.64 15.18 -1.89
C GLY A 71 -8.07 13.72 -2.10
N THR A 72 -7.12 12.77 -2.08
CA THR A 72 -7.42 11.34 -2.15
C THR A 72 -7.38 10.75 -0.74
N ASP A 73 -8.48 10.15 -0.31
CA ASP A 73 -8.47 9.41 0.93
C ASP A 73 -7.78 8.05 0.75
N MET A 74 -6.90 7.72 1.70
CA MET A 74 -6.13 6.50 1.72
C MET A 74 -6.28 5.81 3.06
N LEU A 75 -6.16 4.49 3.05
CA LEU A 75 -5.86 3.73 4.25
C LEU A 75 -4.37 3.39 4.23
N GLN A 76 -3.68 3.72 5.32
CA GLN A 76 -2.26 3.46 5.48
C GLN A 76 -2.02 2.61 6.71
N VAL A 77 -1.17 1.60 6.56
CA VAL A 77 -0.72 0.71 7.62
C VAL A 77 0.78 0.89 7.81
N TYR A 78 1.16 1.09 9.06
CA TYR A 78 2.53 1.37 9.47
C TYR A 78 2.95 0.41 10.58
N SER A 79 4.17 -0.07 10.51
CA SER A 79 4.79 -0.93 11.50
C SER A 79 5.33 -0.14 12.69
N CYS A 80 5.28 -0.77 13.87
CA CYS A 80 5.80 -0.21 15.10
C CYS A 80 6.53 -1.27 15.90
N ALA A 81 7.64 -0.88 16.52
CA ALA A 81 8.45 -1.76 17.33
C ALA A 81 7.72 -2.24 18.60
N SER A 82 6.73 -1.49 19.07
CA SER A 82 5.94 -1.81 20.26
C SER A 82 4.59 -1.09 20.23
N LEU A 83 3.66 -1.48 21.13
CA LEU A 83 2.41 -0.77 21.34
C LEU A 83 2.61 0.71 21.71
N ALA A 84 3.61 1.03 22.54
CA ALA A 84 3.93 2.42 22.89
C ALA A 84 4.43 3.23 21.67
N ASP A 85 5.24 2.61 20.82
CA ASP A 85 5.68 3.20 19.55
C ASP A 85 4.50 3.45 18.60
N CYS A 86 3.56 2.50 18.48
CA CYS A 86 2.34 2.71 17.69
C CYS A 86 1.53 3.90 18.20
N ARG A 87 1.28 3.99 19.51
CA ARG A 87 0.54 5.13 20.09
C ARG A 87 1.22 6.47 19.78
N GLN A 88 2.54 6.52 19.93
CA GLN A 88 3.32 7.72 19.66
C GLN A 88 3.25 8.12 18.18
N LYS A 89 3.44 7.17 17.26
CA LYS A 89 3.37 7.42 15.82
C LYS A 89 1.96 7.79 15.35
N ALA A 90 0.94 7.08 15.82
CA ALA A 90 -0.45 7.32 15.44
C ALA A 90 -0.96 8.71 15.89
N ALA A 91 -0.43 9.24 16.99
CA ALA A 91 -0.73 10.61 17.44
C ALA A 91 -0.14 11.71 16.52
N LEU A 92 0.85 11.39 15.68
CA LEU A 92 1.41 12.33 14.72
C LEU A 92 0.46 12.52 13.54
N THR A 93 0.25 13.78 13.13
CA THR A 93 -0.60 14.14 11.98
C THR A 93 0.02 15.32 11.23
N PRO A 94 0.58 15.12 10.02
CA PRO A 94 0.78 13.82 9.35
C PRO A 94 1.92 13.00 10.01
N PHE A 95 1.85 11.68 9.92
CA PHE A 95 2.99 10.82 10.22
C PHE A 95 3.76 10.55 8.92
N GLU A 96 5.03 10.95 8.88
CA GLU A 96 5.92 10.80 7.72
C GLU A 96 6.91 9.63 7.94
N GLY A 97 6.37 8.42 8.04
CA GLY A 97 7.16 7.18 8.14
C GLY A 97 7.10 6.33 6.86
N THR A 98 7.90 5.27 6.82
CA THR A 98 7.79 4.23 5.79
C THR A 98 6.41 3.59 5.90
N ILE A 99 5.67 3.60 4.79
CA ILE A 99 4.36 2.96 4.67
C ILE A 99 4.62 1.50 4.32
N ASP A 100 4.14 0.57 5.16
CA ASP A 100 4.24 -0.86 4.87
C ASP A 100 3.14 -1.28 3.89
N PHE A 101 1.92 -0.77 4.09
CA PHE A 101 0.82 -0.88 3.11
C PHE A 101 0.11 0.45 2.96
N GLY A 102 0.00 0.95 1.74
CA GLY A 102 -0.72 2.17 1.43
C GLY A 102 -1.55 1.98 0.19
N PHE A 103 -2.87 2.16 0.29
CA PHE A 103 -3.74 1.93 -0.85
C PHE A 103 -4.94 2.86 -0.89
N THR A 104 -5.32 3.15 -2.13
CA THR A 104 -6.54 3.87 -2.44
C THR A 104 -7.68 2.87 -2.42
N LEU A 105 -8.66 3.07 -1.56
CA LEU A 105 -9.84 2.20 -1.55
C LEU A 105 -10.70 2.48 -2.79
N SER A 106 -11.14 1.41 -3.44
CA SER A 106 -11.88 1.44 -4.70
C SER A 106 -13.29 0.85 -4.58
N ASP A 107 -13.50 -0.12 -3.68
CA ASP A 107 -14.81 -0.76 -3.48
C ASP A 107 -14.94 -1.35 -2.05
N ILE A 108 -16.18 -1.64 -1.66
CA ILE A 108 -16.55 -2.23 -0.37
C ILE A 108 -17.62 -3.30 -0.58
N SER A 109 -17.32 -4.53 -0.19
CA SER A 109 -18.25 -5.66 -0.23
C SER A 109 -18.27 -6.40 1.10
N GLY A 110 -19.30 -6.17 1.91
CA GLY A 110 -19.47 -6.82 3.21
C GLY A 110 -18.38 -6.40 4.21
N GLU A 111 -17.53 -7.35 4.59
CA GLU A 111 -16.36 -7.15 5.49
C GLU A 111 -15.06 -6.87 4.72
N THR A 112 -15.12 -6.84 3.39
CA THR A 112 -13.97 -6.67 2.51
C THR A 112 -13.93 -5.27 1.92
N LEU A 113 -12.76 -4.65 2.02
CA LEU A 113 -12.38 -3.37 1.45
C LEU A 113 -11.35 -3.66 0.36
N THR A 114 -11.62 -3.26 -0.88
CA THR A 114 -10.67 -3.42 -1.97
C THR A 114 -10.05 -2.09 -2.32
N GLY A 115 -8.81 -2.12 -2.80
CA GLY A 115 -8.10 -0.94 -3.25
C GLY A 115 -6.96 -1.29 -4.17
N PHE A 116 -6.19 -0.27 -4.54
CA PHE A 116 -5.01 -0.46 -5.37
C PHE A 116 -3.88 0.51 -5.02
N GLU A 117 -2.68 0.13 -5.42
CA GLU A 117 -1.46 0.93 -5.35
C GLU A 117 -0.78 0.91 -6.73
N VAL A 118 -0.28 2.07 -7.19
CA VAL A 118 0.44 2.17 -8.46
C VAL A 118 1.79 2.83 -8.23
N THR A 119 2.85 2.24 -8.77
CA THR A 119 4.15 2.88 -8.89
C THR A 119 4.41 3.27 -10.34
N THR A 120 5.11 4.38 -10.56
CA THR A 120 5.48 4.83 -11.91
C THR A 120 6.65 4.03 -12.48
N GLY A 121 7.32 3.21 -11.66
CA GLY A 121 8.60 2.58 -11.96
C GLY A 121 9.80 3.51 -11.74
N TYR A 122 10.94 3.15 -12.32
CA TYR A 122 12.19 3.91 -12.22
C TYR A 122 12.54 4.57 -13.56
N ALA A 123 13.02 5.80 -13.51
CA ALA A 123 13.50 6.50 -14.71
C ALA A 123 14.91 6.01 -15.09
N GLU A 124 15.03 5.45 -16.29
CA GLU A 124 16.28 5.06 -16.93
C GLU A 124 16.38 5.73 -18.31
N GLY A 125 16.98 6.93 -18.32
CA GLY A 125 17.04 7.77 -19.53
C GLY A 125 15.64 8.26 -19.95
N SER A 126 15.21 7.91 -21.15
CA SER A 126 13.88 8.24 -21.68
C SER A 126 12.84 7.14 -21.44
N THR A 127 13.15 6.15 -20.59
CA THR A 127 12.31 4.98 -20.35
C THR A 127 12.00 4.85 -18.87
N CYS A 128 10.78 4.49 -18.55
CA CYS A 128 10.33 4.12 -17.22
C CYS A 128 10.29 2.60 -17.14
N THR A 129 11.01 2.02 -16.18
CA THR A 129 11.19 0.57 -16.04
C THR A 129 10.51 0.08 -14.77
N LYS A 130 10.01 -1.16 -14.80
CA LYS A 130 9.36 -1.82 -13.66
C LYS A 130 8.24 -1.00 -12.98
N PRO A 131 7.24 -0.48 -13.73
CA PRO A 131 6.03 -0.02 -13.07
C PRO A 131 5.36 -1.19 -12.35
N GLU A 132 4.66 -0.88 -11.27
CA GLU A 132 3.92 -1.87 -10.50
C GLU A 132 2.48 -1.41 -10.32
N LEU A 133 1.56 -2.37 -10.43
CA LEU A 133 0.17 -2.23 -10.00
C LEU A 133 -0.08 -3.30 -8.96
N SER A 134 -0.54 -2.91 -7.78
CA SER A 134 -0.95 -3.85 -6.75
C SER A 134 -2.44 -3.72 -6.47
N ASP A 135 -3.17 -4.83 -6.60
CA ASP A 135 -4.53 -4.96 -6.11
C ASP A 135 -4.48 -5.40 -4.65
N ILE A 136 -5.27 -4.75 -3.80
CA ILE A 136 -5.23 -4.94 -2.36
C ILE A 136 -6.63 -5.25 -1.85
N GLU A 137 -6.75 -6.35 -1.12
CA GLU A 137 -7.95 -6.74 -0.41
C GLU A 137 -7.69 -6.72 1.09
N LEU A 138 -8.46 -5.96 1.84
CA LEU A 138 -8.46 -5.94 3.29
C LEU A 138 -9.78 -6.53 3.80
N THR A 139 -9.69 -7.54 4.66
CA THR A 139 -10.86 -8.15 5.31
C THR A 139 -10.77 -7.98 6.83
N LEU A 140 -11.87 -7.56 7.45
CA LEU A 140 -12.02 -7.45 8.90
C LEU A 140 -13.03 -8.48 9.43
N THR A 141 -12.56 -9.53 10.11
CA THR A 141 -13.44 -10.56 10.67
C THR A 141 -13.07 -10.86 12.12
N GLY A 142 -14.01 -10.66 13.05
CA GLY A 142 -13.84 -11.03 14.45
C GLY A 142 -12.65 -10.35 15.15
N GLY A 143 -12.38 -9.08 14.83
CA GLY A 143 -11.23 -8.34 15.36
C GLY A 143 -9.89 -8.74 14.75
N LYS A 144 -9.90 -9.50 13.64
CA LYS A 144 -8.71 -9.78 12.85
C LYS A 144 -8.74 -8.99 11.55
N MET A 145 -7.61 -8.39 11.23
CA MET A 145 -7.35 -7.78 9.95
C MET A 145 -6.53 -8.75 9.11
N LYS A 146 -6.94 -8.96 7.85
CA LYS A 146 -6.16 -9.65 6.83
C LYS A 146 -6.00 -8.71 5.64
N ILE A 147 -4.76 -8.50 5.19
CA ILE A 147 -4.46 -7.75 3.97
C ILE A 147 -3.79 -8.71 2.99
N GLU A 148 -4.30 -8.77 1.77
CA GLU A 148 -3.71 -9.47 0.65
C GLU A 148 -3.38 -8.46 -0.44
N LYS A 149 -2.11 -8.39 -0.83
CA LYS A 149 -1.60 -7.48 -1.85
C LYS A 149 -1.02 -8.31 -3.00
N ALA A 150 -1.72 -8.30 -4.13
CA ALA A 150 -1.31 -8.96 -5.36
C ALA A 150 -0.65 -7.94 -6.29
N THR A 151 0.65 -8.07 -6.54
CA THR A 151 1.37 -7.11 -7.38
C THR A 151 1.73 -7.70 -8.73
N GLN A 152 1.45 -6.89 -9.75
CA GLN A 152 1.80 -7.08 -11.15
C GLN A 152 2.97 -6.15 -11.48
N ILE A 153 3.96 -6.66 -12.21
CA ILE A 153 5.09 -5.86 -12.68
C ILE A 153 4.92 -5.65 -14.18
N GLY A 154 4.63 -4.41 -14.56
CA GLY A 154 4.38 -4.03 -15.93
C GLY A 154 5.62 -3.98 -16.81
N HIS A 155 5.39 -3.78 -18.10
CA HIS A 155 6.46 -3.60 -19.08
C HIS A 155 6.99 -2.16 -19.05
N SER A 156 8.22 -1.97 -19.53
CA SER A 156 8.81 -0.63 -19.63
C SER A 156 8.05 0.24 -20.63
N TYR A 157 7.93 1.53 -20.35
CA TYR A 157 7.24 2.50 -21.21
C TYR A 157 8.03 3.81 -21.38
N PRO A 158 7.83 4.58 -22.47
CA PRO A 158 8.53 5.85 -22.65
C PRO A 158 8.10 6.91 -21.62
N SER A 159 9.06 7.65 -21.07
CA SER A 159 8.75 8.76 -20.16
C SER A 159 7.97 9.87 -20.87
N ASP A 160 7.12 10.58 -20.12
CA ASP A 160 6.36 11.73 -20.60
C ASP A 160 7.06 13.02 -20.18
N ASN A 161 7.61 13.76 -21.16
CA ASN A 161 8.40 14.97 -20.90
C ASN A 161 9.53 14.75 -19.87
N GLY A 162 10.14 13.56 -19.89
CA GLY A 162 11.21 13.18 -18.95
C GLY A 162 10.72 12.65 -17.59
N ALA A 163 9.41 12.49 -17.39
CA ALA A 163 8.84 11.98 -16.15
C ALA A 163 8.11 10.63 -16.33
N CYS A 164 8.18 9.77 -15.32
CA CYS A 164 7.35 8.58 -15.21
C CYS A 164 6.03 8.96 -14.56
N THR A 165 4.91 8.53 -15.14
CA THR A 165 3.56 8.91 -14.69
C THR A 165 2.78 7.68 -14.25
N THR A 166 1.90 7.85 -13.29
CA THR A 166 1.10 6.74 -12.74
C THR A 166 0.07 6.22 -13.73
N ASP A 167 -0.53 7.08 -14.54
CA ASP A 167 -1.46 6.63 -15.60
C ASP A 167 -0.77 5.66 -16.57
N LYS A 168 0.44 6.00 -17.03
CA LYS A 168 1.21 5.11 -17.91
C LYS A 168 1.74 3.89 -17.17
N GLY A 169 2.19 4.03 -15.93
CA GLY A 169 2.63 2.90 -15.10
C GLY A 169 1.52 1.89 -14.83
N ARG A 170 0.29 2.36 -14.56
CA ARG A 170 -0.90 1.53 -14.41
C ARG A 170 -1.23 0.81 -15.72
N ALA A 171 -1.36 1.55 -16.82
CA ALA A 171 -1.66 0.97 -18.14
C ALA A 171 -0.60 -0.05 -18.59
N ALA A 172 0.67 0.16 -18.23
CA ALA A 172 1.74 -0.78 -18.53
C ALA A 172 1.70 -2.05 -17.67
N SER A 173 0.98 -2.03 -16.53
CA SER A 173 0.93 -3.11 -15.54
C SER A 173 -0.39 -3.88 -15.53
N GLU A 174 -1.51 -3.29 -15.94
CA GLU A 174 -2.87 -3.85 -15.75
C GLU A 174 -3.12 -5.23 -16.37
N ASP A 175 -2.43 -5.54 -17.47
CA ASP A 175 -2.50 -6.84 -18.15
C ASP A 175 -1.33 -7.78 -17.80
N ALA A 176 -0.40 -7.34 -16.95
CA ALA A 176 0.75 -8.14 -16.59
C ALA A 176 0.33 -9.28 -15.65
N PRO A 177 0.93 -10.48 -15.77
CA PRO A 177 0.68 -11.54 -14.81
C PRO A 177 1.13 -11.09 -13.42
N CYS A 178 0.36 -11.49 -12.41
CA CYS A 178 0.72 -11.29 -11.02
C CYS A 178 2.09 -11.93 -10.73
N ALA A 179 3.01 -11.11 -10.23
CA ALA A 179 4.40 -11.47 -9.98
C ALA A 179 4.64 -11.86 -8.52
N GLN A 180 3.90 -11.25 -7.59
CA GLN A 180 4.05 -11.48 -6.16
C GLN A 180 2.72 -11.34 -5.42
N MET A 181 2.60 -12.06 -4.30
CA MET A 181 1.51 -11.93 -3.35
C MET A 181 2.08 -11.73 -1.96
N GLU A 182 1.66 -10.68 -1.29
CA GLU A 182 2.00 -10.37 0.09
C GLU A 182 0.75 -10.52 0.97
N THR A 183 0.89 -11.17 2.12
CA THR A 183 -0.23 -11.40 3.04
C THR A 183 0.16 -10.97 4.44
N LEU A 184 -0.61 -10.06 5.01
CA LEU A 184 -0.52 -9.65 6.41
C LEU A 184 -1.76 -10.13 7.16
N THR A 185 -1.56 -10.71 8.34
CA THR A 185 -2.65 -10.97 9.31
C THR A 185 -2.29 -10.35 10.63
N ALA A 186 -3.26 -9.68 11.26
CA ALA A 186 -3.06 -9.00 12.51
C ALA A 186 -4.33 -9.04 13.37
N THR A 187 -4.15 -9.04 14.68
CA THR A 187 -5.24 -9.02 15.67
C THR A 187 -5.36 -7.64 16.28
N PHE A 188 -6.57 -7.10 16.32
CA PHE A 188 -6.89 -5.81 16.92
C PHE A 188 -6.50 -5.77 18.40
N VAL A 189 -5.89 -4.66 18.81
CA VAL A 189 -5.45 -4.40 20.19
C VAL A 189 -6.28 -3.28 20.79
N GLU A 190 -6.34 -2.12 20.13
CA GLU A 190 -7.10 -0.96 20.58
C GLU A 190 -7.41 0.02 19.45
N ALA A 191 -8.42 0.85 19.64
CA ALA A 191 -8.78 1.92 18.72
C ALA A 191 -7.83 3.12 18.85
N LEU A 192 -7.71 3.92 17.78
CA LEU A 192 -6.95 5.18 17.76
C LEU A 192 -7.78 6.37 18.24
#